data_AF-A0A2J8WWC6-F1
#
_entry.id   AF-A0A2J8WWC6-F1
#
_cell.length_a   1.000
_cell.length_b   1.000
_cell.length_c   1.000
_cell.angle_alpha   90.00
_cell.angle_beta   90.00
_cell.angle_gamma   90.00
#
_symmetry.space_group_name_H-M   'P 1'
#
loop_
_entity.id
_entity.type
_entity.pdbx_description
1 polymer ?
#
loop_
_entity_poly.entity_id
_entity_poly.type
_entity_poly.pdbx_seq_one_letter_code
_entity_poly.pdbx_strand_id
1 'polypeptide(L)' 'MSTPARRRLMRDFKRLQEDPPAGVSGAPSENNIMVWNAVIFGPEGTPFEDDGVAPCHPGWSAMV' A
#
# COMPACT_ATOMS: atom_id res chain seq x y z
N MET A 1 -15.67 -20.83 2.96
CA MET A 1 -15.16 -20.27 4.23
C MET A 1 -13.98 -19.35 3.94
N SER A 2 -13.90 -18.19 4.61
CA SER A 2 -12.68 -17.35 4.53
C SER A 2 -11.60 -17.94 5.43
N THR A 3 -10.39 -18.10 4.89
CA THR A 3 -9.24 -18.57 5.66
C THR A 3 -8.87 -17.59 6.78
N PRO A 4 -8.23 -18.05 7.87
CA PRO A 4 -7.69 -17.15 8.90
C PRO A 4 -6.74 -16.09 8.33
N ALA A 5 -5.91 -16.46 7.35
CA ALA A 5 -5.01 -15.54 6.65
C ALA A 5 -5.77 -14.42 5.93
N ARG A 6 -6.82 -14.74 5.16
CA ARG A 6 -7.64 -13.74 4.47
C ARG A 6 -8.32 -12.78 5.44
N ARG A 7 -8.81 -13.27 6.58
CA ARG A 7 -9.40 -12.41 7.63
C ARG A 7 -8.37 -11.49 8.28
N ARG A 8 -7.11 -11.93 8.39
CA ARG A 8 -6.03 -11.08 8.91
C ARG A 8 -5.69 -9.97 7.93
N LEU A 9 -5.49 -10.30 6.65
CA LEU A 9 -5.20 -9.33 5.60
C LEU A 9 -6.27 -8.24 5.44
N MET A 10 -7.57 -8.59 5.53
CA MET A 10 -8.65 -7.59 5.52
C MET A 10 -8.59 -6.62 6.72
N ARG A 11 -8.20 -7.11 7.91
CA ARG A 11 -8.05 -6.24 9.09
C ARG A 11 -6.83 -5.35 8.97
N ASP A 12 -5.74 -5.88 8.45
CA ASP A 12 -4.51 -5.11 8.25
C ASP A 12 -4.73 -4.04 7.17
N PHE A 13 -5.49 -4.34 6.10
CA PHE A 13 -5.91 -3.34 5.10
C PHE A 13 -6.75 -2.21 5.71
N LYS A 14 -7.69 -2.56 6.59
CA LYS A 14 -8.53 -1.58 7.27
C LYS A 14 -7.69 -0.67 8.18
N ARG A 15 -6.75 -1.24 8.95
CA ARG A 15 -5.83 -0.47 9.80
C ARG A 15 -4.95 0.48 8.99
N LEU A 16 -4.45 0.02 7.85
CA LEU A 16 -3.65 0.84 6.95
C LEU A 16 -4.42 2.05 6.38
N GLN A 17 -5.75 1.94 6.23
CA GLN A 17 -6.61 3.06 5.84
C GLN A 17 -6.98 3.99 7.01
N GLU A 18 -7.15 3.43 8.22
CA GLU A 18 -7.50 4.22 9.41
C GLU A 18 -6.31 5.00 9.97
N ASP A 19 -5.11 4.43 9.91
CA ASP A 19 -3.86 5.01 10.42
C ASP A 19 -2.70 4.70 9.44
N PRO A 20 -2.63 5.44 8.31
CA PRO A 20 -1.61 5.20 7.30
C PRO A 20 -0.23 5.64 7.82
N PRO A 21 0.78 4.75 7.80
CA PRO A 21 2.14 5.12 8.16
C PRO A 21 2.71 6.15 7.16
N ALA A 22 3.44 7.14 7.68
CA ALA A 22 4.06 8.18 6.86
C ALA A 22 5.00 7.56 5.82
N GLY A 23 4.85 7.99 4.56
CA GLY A 23 5.68 7.52 3.46
C GLY A 23 5.38 6.08 3.01
N VAL A 24 4.34 5.41 3.52
CA VAL A 24 4.00 4.04 3.10
C VAL A 24 2.52 3.93 2.78
N SER A 25 2.20 3.40 1.61
CA SER A 25 0.83 3.14 1.17
C SER A 25 0.73 1.77 0.55
N GLY A 26 -0.42 1.11 0.66
CA GLY A 26 -0.62 -0.18 0.02
C GLY A 26 -2.08 -0.64 -0.02
N ALA A 27 -2.39 -1.47 -1.02
CA ALA A 27 -3.71 -2.03 -1.21
C ALA A 27 -3.62 -3.46 -1.78
N PRO A 28 -4.53 -4.37 -1.39
CA PRO A 28 -4.63 -5.67 -2.04
C PRO A 28 -5.07 -5.52 -3.50
N SER A 29 -4.65 -6.44 -4.34
CA SER A 29 -5.15 -6.57 -5.71
C SER A 29 -6.64 -6.93 -5.69
N GLU A 30 -7.42 -6.33 -6.60
CA GLU A 30 -8.87 -6.53 -6.72
C GLU A 30 -9.26 -8.02 -6.85
N ASN A 31 -8.45 -8.78 -7.58
CA ASN A 31 -8.74 -10.18 -7.90
C ASN A 31 -8.14 -11.17 -6.90
N ASN A 32 -7.15 -10.77 -6.10
CA ASN A 32 -6.47 -11.65 -5.18
C ASN A 32 -5.88 -10.89 -3.97
N ILE A 33 -6.54 -11.03 -2.81
CA ILE A 33 -6.10 -10.44 -1.54
C ILE A 33 -4.72 -10.93 -1.06
N MET A 34 -4.19 -12.02 -1.60
CA MET A 34 -2.84 -12.47 -1.27
C MET A 34 -1.75 -11.69 -2.02
N VAL A 35 -2.13 -10.89 -3.02
CA VAL A 35 -1.24 -10.02 -3.79
C VAL A 35 -1.52 -8.58 -3.37
N TRP A 36 -0.47 -7.84 -3.05
CA TRP A 36 -0.56 -6.46 -2.58
C TRP A 36 0.35 -5.57 -3.41
N ASN A 37 -0.17 -4.40 -3.76
CA ASN A 37 0.59 -3.31 -4.34
C ASN A 37 0.90 -2.32 -3.23
N ALA A 38 2.13 -1.80 -3.19
CA ALA A 38 2.54 -0.84 -2.19
C ALA A 38 3.49 0.20 -2.79
N VAL A 39 3.48 1.39 -2.21
CA VAL A 39 4.39 2.49 -2.49
C VAL A 39 5.09 2.84 -1.20
N ILE A 40 6.40 2.99 -1.27
CA ILE A 40 7.25 3.39 -0.14
C ILE A 40 8.07 4.58 -0.61
N PHE A 41 7.88 5.71 0.06
CA PHE A 41 8.69 6.90 -0.10
C PHE A 41 9.91 6.77 0.82
N GLY A 42 11.08 7.16 0.32
CA GLY A 42 12.28 7.18 1.14
C GLY A 42 12.15 8.19 2.28
N PRO A 43 12.84 7.96 3.41
CA PRO A 43 12.91 8.94 4.49
C PRO A 43 13.52 10.26 4.00
N GLU A 44 13.11 11.37 4.62
CA GLU A 44 13.71 12.69 4.39
C GLU A 44 15.23 12.67 4.66
N GLY A 45 15.98 13.39 3.84
CA GLY A 45 17.44 13.46 3.84
C GLY A 45 18.13 12.26 3.20
N THR A 46 17.38 11.32 2.59
CA THR A 46 17.96 10.19 1.86
C THR A 46 17.86 10.40 0.34
N PRO A 47 18.77 9.83 -0.47
CA PRO A 47 18.64 9.86 -1.93
C PRO A 47 17.33 9.24 -2.47
N PHE A 48 16.55 8.58 -1.61
CA PHE A 48 15.28 7.94 -1.96
C PHE A 48 14.04 8.80 -1.60
N GLU A 49 14.25 10.01 -1.06
CA GLU A 49 13.19 10.95 -0.66
C GLU A 49 12.28 11.34 -1.84
N ASP A 50 12.85 11.52 -3.04
CA ASP A 50 12.13 11.94 -4.27
C ASP A 50 11.98 10.80 -5.31
N ASP A 51 12.73 9.70 -5.15
CA ASP A 51 12.70 8.54 -6.05
C ASP A 51 11.64 7.50 -5.63
N GLY A 52 10.44 7.98 -5.30
CA GLY A 52 9.25 7.13 -5.12
C GLY A 52 9.08 6.23 -6.34
N VAL A 53 9.43 4.96 -6.18
CA VAL A 53 9.55 3.95 -7.23
C VAL A 53 8.30 3.92 -8.12
N ALA A 54 8.53 4.27 -9.39
CA ALA A 54 7.83 3.90 -10.62
C ALA A 54 6.30 3.65 -10.55
N PRO A 55 5.46 4.44 -11.25
CA PRO A 55 4.04 4.16 -11.36
C PRO A 55 3.81 2.89 -12.19
N CYS A 56 3.57 1.76 -11.54
CA CYS A 56 2.91 0.61 -12.14
C CYS A 56 1.40 0.88 -12.26
N HIS A 57 1.02 1.94 -13.00
CA HIS A 57 -0.29 2.28 -13.60
C HIS A 57 -0.55 3.80 -13.50
N PRO A 58 -0.95 4.47 -14.60
CA PRO A 58 -1.16 5.93 -14.66
C PRO A 58 -2.42 6.42 -13.94
N GLY A 59 -3.03 5.64 -13.04
CA GLY A 59 -4.34 5.93 -12.45
C GLY A 59 -4.34 6.48 -11.02
N TRP A 60 -3.19 6.62 -10.36
CA TRP A 60 -3.14 6.84 -8.90
C TRP A 60 -2.91 8.29 -8.46
N SER A 61 -2.98 9.27 -9.38
CA SER A 61 -2.75 10.68 -9.08
C SER A 61 -3.89 11.40 -8.33
N ALA A 62 -4.93 10.70 -7.85
CA ALA A 62 -6.15 11.32 -7.33
C ALA A 62 -6.61 10.85 -5.93
N MET A 63 -5.73 10.26 -5.12
CA MET A 63 -6.05 9.92 -3.72
C MET A 63 -5.05 10.52 -2.74
N VAL A 64 -4.79 11.81 -2.89
CA VAL A 64 -4.45 12.68 -1.75
C VAL A 64 -5.69 13.48 -1.39
#